data_AF-A0A3N5PLW0-F1
#
_entry.id   AF-A0A3N5PLW0-F1
#
_cell.length_a   1.000
_cell.length_b   1.000
_cell.length_c   1.000
_cell.angle_alpha   90.00
_cell.angle_beta   90.00
_cell.angle_gamma   90.00
#
_symmetry.space_group_name_H-M   'P 1'
#
loop_
_entity.id
_entity.type
_entity.pdbx_description
1 polymer ?
#
loop_
_entity_poly.entity_id
_entity_poly.type
_entity_poly.pdbx_seq_one_letter_code
_entity_poly.pdbx_strand_id
1 'polypeptide(L)'
;MTMWKETPNNQGFLPVAVADAKVAATHAGYMQKSPDNLDSIKLHAGHVLNALDPSVEPKGPGSGFGVKRAAAGALQHIQLAAKSEGASKGVQTHAGHVSASLADVNEWTDQAIATAQKIRAATSASAAAPLVTELIAQTNNIANGVDANKDGSIGWQTGEGGLAQAQQHMGLMMKGEGL
;
A
#
# COMPACT_ATOMS: atom_id res chain seq x y z
N MET A 1 -1.18 -3.98 -19.81
CA MET A 1 -1.35 -2.52 -20.01
C MET A 1 -0.69 -1.79 -18.86
N THR A 2 0.39 -1.05 -19.14
CA THR A 2 1.23 -0.38 -18.13
C THR A 2 0.84 1.09 -17.92
N MET A 3 -0.21 1.58 -18.60
CA MET A 3 -0.64 2.97 -18.55
C MET A 3 -2.16 3.08 -18.38
N TRP A 4 -2.61 3.96 -17.49
CA TRP A 4 -4.03 4.17 -17.17
C TRP A 4 -4.35 5.66 -17.10
N LYS A 5 -5.30 6.14 -17.90
CA LYS A 5 -5.61 7.59 -18.04
C LYS A 5 -5.99 8.29 -16.73
N GLU A 6 -6.57 7.54 -15.81
CA GLU A 6 -7.02 8.04 -14.51
C GLU A 6 -5.90 8.13 -13.47
N THR A 7 -4.76 7.48 -13.71
CA THR A 7 -3.64 7.47 -12.77
C THR A 7 -2.70 8.67 -13.00
N PRO A 8 -1.97 9.12 -11.97
CA PRO A 8 -0.97 10.16 -12.11
C PRO A 8 0.03 9.84 -13.22
N ASN A 9 0.24 10.81 -14.12
CA ASN A 9 1.17 10.68 -15.27
C ASN A 9 0.91 9.46 -16.17
N ASN A 10 -0.33 8.96 -16.23
CA ASN A 10 -0.72 7.75 -16.96
C ASN A 10 0.09 6.50 -16.57
N GLN A 11 0.53 6.38 -15.31
CA GLN A 11 1.32 5.25 -14.83
C GLN A 11 0.52 3.95 -14.69
N GLY A 12 1.22 2.85 -14.36
CA GLY A 12 0.58 1.62 -13.91
C GLY A 12 0.02 1.80 -12.50
N PHE A 13 -1.09 1.12 -12.18
CA PHE A 13 -1.65 1.12 -10.82
C PHE A 13 -0.65 0.71 -9.74
N LEU A 14 0.13 -0.37 -9.97
CA LEU A 14 1.09 -0.85 -8.97
C LEU A 14 2.22 0.16 -8.67
N PRO A 15 2.89 0.77 -9.67
CA PRO A 15 3.81 1.88 -9.42
C PRO A 15 3.21 3.05 -8.62
N VAL A 16 1.95 3.41 -8.88
CA VAL A 16 1.26 4.48 -8.13
C VAL A 16 1.04 4.07 -6.68
N ALA A 17 0.58 2.83 -6.42
CA ALA A 17 0.42 2.31 -5.07
C ALA A 17 1.75 2.35 -4.28
N VAL A 18 2.85 1.99 -4.93
CA VAL A 18 4.20 2.02 -4.32
C VAL A 18 4.65 3.44 -4.01
N ALA A 19 4.44 4.39 -4.92
CA ALA A 19 4.80 5.79 -4.71
C ALA A 19 4.02 6.39 -3.53
N ASP A 20 2.71 6.17 -3.47
CA ASP A 20 1.88 6.67 -2.39
C ASP A 20 2.14 5.96 -1.06
N ALA A 21 2.42 4.65 -1.07
CA ALA A 21 2.81 3.91 0.14
C ALA A 21 4.13 4.44 0.73
N LYS A 22 5.09 4.84 -0.12
CA LYS A 22 6.32 5.49 0.32
C LYS A 22 6.04 6.83 1.00
N VAL A 23 5.11 7.64 0.47
CA VAL A 23 4.68 8.89 1.11
C VAL A 23 4.03 8.59 2.47
N ALA A 24 3.11 7.62 2.53
CA ALA A 24 2.48 7.20 3.78
C ALA A 24 3.51 6.77 4.84
N ALA A 25 4.43 5.87 4.51
CA ALA A 25 5.47 5.40 5.42
C ALA A 25 6.42 6.53 5.89
N THR A 26 6.79 7.44 4.98
CA THR A 26 7.64 8.60 5.31
C THR A 26 6.95 9.50 6.35
N HIS A 27 5.68 9.81 6.13
CA HIS A 27 4.92 10.67 7.03
C HIS A 27 4.56 9.98 8.34
N ALA A 28 4.32 8.67 8.35
CA ALA A 28 4.19 7.89 9.58
C ALA A 28 5.46 8.00 10.44
N GLY A 29 6.64 7.82 9.84
CA GLY A 29 7.91 7.98 10.55
C GLY A 29 8.17 9.39 11.09
N TYR A 30 7.65 10.44 10.45
CA TYR A 30 7.81 11.81 10.96
C TYR A 30 7.03 12.08 12.25
N MET A 31 5.94 11.35 12.53
CA MET A 31 5.21 11.49 13.79
C MET A 31 6.08 11.18 15.02
N GLN A 32 7.04 10.25 14.90
CA GLN A 32 7.96 9.90 15.99
C GLN A 32 9.03 10.96 16.25
N LYS A 33 9.26 11.91 15.33
CA LYS A 33 10.27 12.96 15.50
C LYS A 33 9.80 14.08 16.42
N SER A 34 8.51 14.13 16.75
CA SER A 34 7.93 15.14 17.64
C SER A 34 6.82 14.49 18.48
N PRO A 35 7.18 13.51 19.34
CA PRO A 35 6.22 12.62 20.00
C PRO A 35 5.32 13.34 21.02
N ASP A 36 5.73 14.52 21.50
CA ASP A 36 4.95 15.33 22.44
C ASP A 36 4.12 16.43 21.76
N ASN A 37 4.26 16.59 20.43
CA ASN A 37 3.54 17.62 19.67
C ASN A 37 2.34 17.01 18.94
N LEU A 38 1.17 17.08 19.58
CA LEU A 38 -0.08 16.53 19.02
C LEU A 38 -0.44 17.14 17.66
N ASP A 39 -0.24 18.44 17.46
CA ASP A 39 -0.58 19.09 16.19
C ASP A 39 0.31 18.58 15.04
N SER A 40 1.60 18.39 15.30
CA SER A 40 2.53 17.76 14.35
C SER A 40 2.13 16.32 14.04
N ILE A 41 1.80 15.52 15.06
CA ILE A 41 1.31 14.14 14.88
C ILE A 41 0.05 14.13 14.01
N LYS A 42 -0.92 15.00 14.29
CA LYS A 42 -2.17 15.09 13.51
C LYS A 42 -1.96 15.60 12.08
N LEU A 43 -1.00 16.49 11.86
CA LEU A 43 -0.61 16.95 10.53
C LEU A 43 -0.09 15.78 9.70
N HIS A 44 0.89 15.05 10.24
CA HIS A 44 1.46 13.90 9.56
C HIS A 44 0.44 12.77 9.36
N ALA A 45 -0.48 12.54 10.31
CA ALA A 45 -1.59 11.60 10.12
C ALA A 45 -2.52 12.00 8.97
N GLY A 46 -2.76 13.30 8.76
CA GLY A 46 -3.48 13.80 7.59
C GLY A 46 -2.73 13.49 6.30
N HIS A 47 -1.41 13.70 6.28
CA HIS A 47 -0.58 13.35 5.11
C HIS A 47 -0.58 11.84 4.81
N VAL A 48 -0.59 10.99 5.85
CA VAL A 48 -0.77 9.53 5.66
C VAL A 48 -2.14 9.22 5.07
N LEU A 49 -3.23 9.78 5.63
CA LEU A 49 -4.59 9.58 5.10
C LEU A 49 -4.69 9.99 3.63
N ASN A 50 -4.13 11.14 3.26
CA ASN A 50 -4.12 11.60 1.88
C ASN A 50 -3.39 10.62 0.94
N ALA A 51 -2.26 10.07 1.37
CA ALA A 51 -1.52 9.11 0.57
C ALA A 51 -2.21 7.73 0.50
N LEU A 52 -2.95 7.32 1.54
CA LEU A 52 -3.69 6.05 1.53
C LEU A 52 -5.02 6.15 0.77
N ASP A 53 -5.79 7.22 1.04
CA ASP A 53 -7.11 7.48 0.47
C ASP A 53 -7.44 9.00 0.42
N PRO A 54 -7.18 9.68 -0.71
CA PRO A 54 -7.52 11.08 -0.92
C PRO A 54 -9.01 11.39 -0.81
N SER A 55 -9.91 10.41 -0.90
CA SER A 55 -11.35 10.66 -0.69
C SER A 55 -11.70 10.92 0.78
N VAL A 56 -10.85 10.43 1.70
CA VAL A 56 -10.96 10.67 3.15
C VAL A 56 -10.24 11.95 3.55
N GLU A 57 -9.05 12.20 3.02
CA GLU A 57 -8.28 13.43 3.26
C GLU A 57 -7.78 14.01 1.91
N PRO A 58 -8.51 14.98 1.32
CA PRO A 58 -8.23 15.47 -0.03
C PRO A 58 -6.92 16.24 -0.18
N LYS A 59 -6.35 16.77 0.91
CA LYS A 59 -5.17 17.62 0.87
C LYS A 59 -3.97 16.92 1.50
N GLY A 60 -2.87 16.89 0.77
CA GLY A 60 -1.61 16.35 1.28
C GLY A 60 -0.58 16.12 0.17
N PRO A 61 0.55 15.48 0.53
CA PRO A 61 1.68 15.27 -0.37
C PRO A 61 1.56 14.00 -1.24
N GLY A 62 0.49 13.22 -1.09
CA GLY A 62 0.23 12.05 -1.95
C GLY A 62 -0.05 12.46 -3.38
N SER A 63 -0.07 11.49 -4.28
CA SER A 63 -0.28 11.72 -5.71
C SER A 63 -1.67 12.25 -6.08
N GLY A 64 -2.62 12.21 -5.13
CA GLY A 64 -4.04 12.46 -5.37
C GLY A 64 -4.81 11.22 -5.82
N PHE A 65 -4.17 10.05 -5.89
CA PHE A 65 -4.81 8.78 -6.28
C PHE A 65 -5.06 7.83 -5.11
N GLY A 66 -4.04 7.62 -4.26
CA GLY A 66 -4.14 6.82 -3.05
C GLY A 66 -3.75 5.35 -3.24
N VAL A 67 -3.07 4.78 -2.23
CA VAL A 67 -2.74 3.35 -2.17
C VAL A 67 -3.98 2.48 -2.35
N LYS A 68 -5.08 2.81 -1.68
CA LYS A 68 -6.32 2.01 -1.70
C LYS A 68 -6.87 1.82 -3.11
N ARG A 69 -7.05 2.92 -3.83
CA ARG A 69 -7.58 2.88 -5.20
C ARG A 69 -6.57 2.22 -6.15
N ALA A 70 -5.29 2.51 -5.98
CA ALA A 70 -4.23 1.95 -6.83
C ALA A 70 -4.09 0.44 -6.66
N ALA A 71 -4.01 -0.07 -5.44
CA ALA A 71 -3.90 -1.50 -5.15
C ALA A 71 -5.14 -2.27 -5.63
N ALA A 72 -6.35 -1.73 -5.42
CA ALA A 72 -7.59 -2.32 -5.94
C ALA A 72 -7.62 -2.39 -7.47
N GLY A 73 -7.21 -1.32 -8.16
CA GLY A 73 -7.12 -1.31 -9.63
C GLY A 73 -6.09 -2.30 -10.15
N ALA A 74 -4.91 -2.38 -9.52
CA ALA A 74 -3.89 -3.37 -9.86
C ALA A 74 -4.42 -4.81 -9.68
N LEU A 75 -5.12 -5.07 -8.56
CA LEU A 75 -5.71 -6.38 -8.25
C LEU A 75 -6.76 -6.79 -9.29
N GLN A 76 -7.65 -5.87 -9.65
CA GLN A 76 -8.67 -6.14 -10.67
C GLN A 76 -8.02 -6.52 -12.01
N HIS A 77 -7.04 -5.72 -12.46
CA HIS A 77 -6.45 -5.94 -13.78
C HIS A 77 -5.54 -7.16 -13.86
N ILE A 78 -4.85 -7.50 -12.77
CA ILE A 78 -4.02 -8.72 -12.75
C ILE A 78 -4.89 -9.98 -12.76
N GLN A 79 -6.04 -9.96 -12.07
CA GLN A 79 -7.02 -11.06 -12.13
C GLN A 79 -7.65 -11.20 -13.52
N LEU A 80 -7.93 -10.08 -14.20
CA LEU A 80 -8.40 -10.11 -15.59
C LEU A 80 -7.35 -10.69 -16.53
N ALA A 81 -6.07 -10.30 -16.38
CA ALA A 81 -4.98 -10.83 -17.18
C ALA A 81 -4.83 -12.36 -16.99
N ALA A 82 -4.92 -12.85 -15.76
CA ALA A 82 -4.86 -14.28 -15.45
C ALA A 82 -5.99 -15.10 -16.11
N LYS A 83 -7.17 -14.49 -16.27
CA LYS A 83 -8.38 -15.13 -16.81
C LYS A 83 -8.56 -14.93 -18.31
N SER A 84 -7.69 -14.15 -18.95
CA SER A 84 -7.77 -13.89 -20.39
C SER A 84 -7.58 -15.18 -21.18
N GLU A 85 -8.34 -15.34 -22.27
CA GLU A 85 -8.09 -16.40 -23.23
C GLU A 85 -6.65 -16.29 -23.75
N GLY A 86 -5.95 -17.43 -23.81
CA GLY A 86 -4.54 -17.48 -24.22
C GLY A 86 -3.54 -17.03 -23.15
N ALA A 87 -3.95 -16.70 -21.92
CA ALA A 87 -3.02 -16.37 -20.84
C ALA A 87 -2.03 -17.53 -20.59
N SER A 88 -0.73 -17.22 -20.64
CA SER A 88 0.32 -18.20 -20.41
C SER A 88 0.27 -18.75 -18.98
N LYS A 89 0.89 -19.91 -18.75
CA LYS A 89 1.06 -20.43 -17.37
C LYS A 89 1.87 -19.48 -16.49
N GLY A 90 2.82 -18.74 -17.07
CA GLY A 90 3.62 -17.73 -16.37
C GLY A 90 2.75 -16.57 -15.89
N VAL A 91 1.87 -16.07 -16.76
CA VAL A 91 0.86 -15.06 -16.40
C VAL A 91 -0.03 -15.57 -15.27
N GLN A 92 -0.63 -16.75 -15.42
CA GLN A 92 -1.54 -17.30 -14.40
C GLN A 92 -0.86 -17.47 -13.03
N THR A 93 0.37 -18.00 -13.02
CA THR A 93 1.13 -18.25 -11.78
C THR A 93 1.46 -16.94 -11.07
N HIS A 94 2.14 -16.02 -11.76
CA HIS A 94 2.58 -14.77 -11.13
C HIS A 94 1.43 -13.83 -10.84
N ALA A 95 0.38 -13.83 -11.66
CA ALA A 95 -0.84 -13.09 -11.35
C ALA A 95 -1.51 -13.57 -10.06
N GLY A 96 -1.46 -14.88 -9.76
CA GLY A 96 -1.91 -15.43 -8.49
C GLY A 96 -1.13 -14.85 -7.31
N HIS A 97 0.20 -14.81 -7.40
CA HIS A 97 1.06 -14.27 -6.33
C HIS A 97 0.86 -12.76 -6.15
N VAL A 98 0.81 -11.99 -7.24
CA VAL A 98 0.51 -10.55 -7.20
C VAL A 98 -0.88 -10.31 -6.58
N SER A 99 -1.87 -11.13 -6.93
CA SER A 99 -3.23 -10.99 -6.40
C SER A 99 -3.27 -11.22 -4.89
N ALA A 100 -2.55 -12.23 -4.38
CA ALA A 100 -2.47 -12.52 -2.95
C ALA A 100 -1.86 -11.35 -2.18
N SER A 101 -0.71 -10.85 -2.61
CA SER A 101 -0.06 -9.68 -1.97
C SER A 101 -0.92 -8.42 -2.05
N LEU A 102 -1.61 -8.16 -3.16
CA LEU A 102 -2.50 -7.00 -3.27
C LEU A 102 -3.77 -7.12 -2.40
N ALA A 103 -4.23 -8.34 -2.11
CA ALA A 103 -5.32 -8.56 -1.17
C ALA A 103 -4.90 -8.17 0.26
N ASP A 104 -3.72 -8.62 0.70
CA ASP A 104 -3.15 -8.24 2.01
C ASP A 104 -2.93 -6.72 2.10
N VAL A 105 -2.38 -6.11 1.05
CA VAL A 105 -2.19 -4.64 0.97
C VAL A 105 -3.51 -3.88 1.10
N ASN A 106 -4.60 -4.34 0.49
CA ASN A 106 -5.91 -3.68 0.62
C ASN A 106 -6.41 -3.75 2.07
N GLU A 107 -6.28 -4.91 2.73
CA GLU A 107 -6.69 -5.07 4.13
C GLU A 107 -5.86 -4.18 5.07
N TRP A 108 -4.53 -4.20 4.94
CA TRP A 108 -3.66 -3.35 5.76
C TRP A 108 -3.86 -1.86 5.47
N THR A 109 -4.23 -1.49 4.24
CA THR A 109 -4.57 -0.11 3.90
C THR A 109 -5.83 0.34 4.62
N ASP A 110 -6.88 -0.48 4.68
CA ASP A 110 -8.10 -0.16 5.43
C ASP A 110 -7.82 -0.03 6.93
N GLN A 111 -6.99 -0.92 7.50
CA GLN A 111 -6.55 -0.83 8.89
C GLN A 111 -5.74 0.46 9.16
N ALA A 112 -4.80 0.80 8.27
CA ALA A 112 -3.98 2.01 8.38
C ALA A 112 -4.82 3.29 8.29
N ILE A 113 -5.83 3.34 7.41
CA ILE A 113 -6.78 4.46 7.33
C ILE A 113 -7.51 4.61 8.67
N ALA A 114 -8.03 3.52 9.23
CA ALA A 114 -8.73 3.55 10.52
C ALA A 114 -7.81 4.02 11.66
N THR A 115 -6.57 3.55 11.72
CA THR A 115 -5.58 3.99 12.71
C THR A 115 -5.25 5.47 12.56
N ALA A 116 -5.01 5.94 11.34
CA ALA A 116 -4.71 7.35 11.09
C ALA A 116 -5.89 8.27 11.44
N GLN A 117 -7.14 7.85 11.20
CA GLN A 117 -8.33 8.57 11.65
C GLN A 117 -8.41 8.67 13.18
N LYS A 118 -8.08 7.59 13.91
CA LYS A 118 -7.99 7.63 15.38
C LYS A 118 -6.92 8.62 15.86
N ILE A 119 -5.76 8.68 15.19
CA ILE A 119 -4.71 9.66 15.50
C ILE A 119 -5.23 11.09 15.28
N ARG A 120 -5.93 11.36 14.17
CA ARG A 120 -6.55 12.67 13.89
C ARG A 120 -7.54 13.09 14.98
N ALA A 121 -8.28 12.13 15.53
CA ALA A 121 -9.25 12.34 16.59
C ALA A 121 -8.65 12.42 18.00
N ALA A 122 -7.40 12.02 18.21
CA ALA A 122 -6.77 11.99 19.54
C ALA A 122 -6.75 13.37 20.22
N THR A 123 -6.94 13.41 21.53
CA THR A 123 -6.98 14.66 22.32
C THR A 123 -5.69 14.95 23.06
N SER A 124 -4.74 14.02 23.05
CA SER A 124 -3.41 14.19 23.64
C SER A 124 -2.36 13.41 22.84
N ALA A 125 -1.11 13.87 22.91
CA ALA A 125 0.03 13.18 22.29
C ALA A 125 0.23 11.77 22.89
N SER A 126 0.05 11.64 24.21
CA SER A 126 0.10 10.34 24.90
C SER A 126 -0.94 9.34 24.41
N ALA A 127 -2.19 9.79 24.13
CA ALA A 127 -3.22 8.93 23.57
C ALA A 127 -2.93 8.53 22.11
N ALA A 128 -2.25 9.39 21.35
CA ALA A 128 -1.86 9.12 19.97
C ALA A 128 -0.65 8.18 19.87
N ALA A 129 0.25 8.18 20.85
CA ALA A 129 1.52 7.44 20.82
C ALA A 129 1.40 5.95 20.44
N PRO A 130 0.53 5.12 21.07
CA PRO A 130 0.40 3.72 20.66
C PRO A 130 -0.13 3.56 19.22
N LEU A 131 -1.02 4.45 18.79
CA LEU A 131 -1.57 4.44 17.44
C LEU A 131 -0.52 4.83 16.39
N VAL A 132 0.40 5.74 16.73
CA VAL A 132 1.55 6.09 15.86
C VAL A 132 2.42 4.87 15.60
N THR A 133 2.75 4.11 16.64
CA THR A 133 3.52 2.86 16.51
C THR A 133 2.79 1.84 15.62
N GLU A 134 1.48 1.68 15.83
CA GLU A 134 0.64 0.80 15.01
C GLU A 134 0.62 1.23 13.53
N LEU A 135 0.43 2.52 13.26
CA LEU A 135 0.39 3.06 11.90
C LEU A 135 1.73 2.89 11.17
N ILE A 136 2.85 3.01 11.87
CA ILE A 136 4.19 2.76 11.31
C ILE A 136 4.35 1.30 10.93
N ALA A 137 3.90 0.37 11.78
CA ALA A 137 3.92 -1.05 11.45
C ALA A 137 3.02 -1.36 10.24
N GLN A 138 1.79 -0.82 10.20
CA GLN A 138 0.86 -1.01 9.09
C GLN A 138 1.40 -0.46 7.77
N THR A 139 1.96 0.75 7.76
CA THR A 139 2.59 1.32 6.55
C THR A 139 3.83 0.55 6.10
N ASN A 140 4.59 -0.03 7.04
CA ASN A 140 5.68 -0.95 6.70
C ASN A 140 5.16 -2.25 6.07
N ASN A 141 4.11 -2.87 6.62
CA ASN A 141 3.52 -4.08 6.07
C ASN A 141 2.99 -3.84 4.65
N ILE A 142 2.30 -2.72 4.42
CA ILE A 142 1.85 -2.31 3.07
C ILE A 142 3.02 -2.25 2.08
N ALA A 143 4.14 -1.63 2.46
CA ALA A 143 5.27 -1.47 1.56
C ALA A 143 6.07 -2.77 1.35
N ASN A 144 6.39 -3.46 2.44
CA ASN A 144 7.44 -4.49 2.48
C ASN A 144 6.92 -5.89 2.79
N GLY A 145 5.67 -6.01 3.21
CA GLY A 145 5.10 -7.23 3.75
C GLY A 145 5.57 -7.52 5.18
N VAL A 146 5.24 -8.72 5.66
CA VAL A 146 5.63 -9.21 6.99
C VAL A 146 5.85 -10.72 6.93
N ASP A 147 6.83 -11.24 7.65
CA ASP A 147 7.04 -12.69 7.82
C ASP A 147 6.06 -13.20 8.88
N ALA A 148 4.82 -13.48 8.46
CA ALA A 148 3.73 -13.88 9.35
C ALA A 148 3.91 -15.31 9.86
N ASN A 149 4.46 -16.20 9.04
CA ASN A 149 4.65 -17.61 9.39
C ASN A 149 5.98 -17.89 10.15
N LYS A 150 6.90 -16.91 10.19
CA LYS A 150 8.22 -16.97 10.84
C LYS A 150 9.18 -17.96 10.20
N ASP A 151 9.13 -18.14 8.89
CA ASP A 151 10.05 -18.99 8.11
C ASP A 151 11.35 -18.26 7.72
N GLY A 152 11.46 -16.97 8.04
CA GLY A 152 12.63 -16.13 7.77
C GLY A 152 12.56 -15.43 6.41
N SER A 153 11.46 -15.55 5.67
CA SER A 153 11.23 -14.90 4.38
C SER A 153 9.86 -14.22 4.35
N ILE A 154 9.72 -13.20 3.50
CA ILE A 154 8.43 -12.56 3.24
C ILE A 154 7.97 -12.99 1.85
N GLY A 155 7.04 -13.94 1.82
CA GLY A 155 6.48 -14.48 0.59
C GLY A 155 5.19 -13.77 0.14
N TRP A 156 4.50 -14.39 -0.81
CA TRP A 156 3.18 -13.94 -1.30
C TRP A 156 2.03 -14.67 -0.61
N GLN A 157 2.34 -15.57 0.32
CA GLN A 157 1.37 -16.30 1.12
C GLN A 157 0.45 -15.33 1.86
N THR A 158 -0.78 -15.78 2.13
CA THR A 158 -1.79 -14.99 2.83
C THR A 158 -1.23 -14.38 4.12
N GLY A 159 -1.34 -13.06 4.24
CA GLY A 159 -0.90 -12.31 5.40
C GLY A 159 0.58 -11.94 5.39
N GLU A 160 1.33 -12.20 4.30
CA GLU A 160 2.75 -11.85 4.20
C GLU A 160 3.06 -10.80 3.14
N GLY A 161 2.38 -10.86 2.00
CA GLY A 161 2.82 -10.15 0.81
C GLY A 161 2.52 -8.66 0.83
N GLY A 162 3.56 -7.83 0.74
CA GLY A 162 3.41 -6.38 0.53
C GLY A 162 3.50 -5.96 -0.93
N LEU A 163 3.54 -4.65 -1.16
CA LEU A 163 3.78 -4.07 -2.48
C LEU A 163 5.12 -4.49 -3.08
N ALA A 164 6.15 -4.75 -2.26
CA ALA A 164 7.43 -5.29 -2.71
C ALA A 164 7.29 -6.66 -3.39
N GLN A 165 6.54 -7.60 -2.80
CA GLN A 165 6.28 -8.93 -3.38
C GLN A 165 5.40 -8.83 -4.63
N ALA A 166 4.40 -7.94 -4.62
CA ALA A 166 3.60 -7.65 -5.81
C ALA A 166 4.47 -7.12 -6.97
N GLN A 167 5.40 -6.20 -6.70
CA GLN A 167 6.34 -5.69 -7.71
C GLN A 167 7.29 -6.76 -8.22
N GLN A 168 7.84 -7.58 -7.32
CA GLN A 168 8.73 -8.68 -7.70
C GLN A 168 8.02 -9.65 -8.65
N HIS A 169 6.82 -10.12 -8.29
CA HIS A 169 6.09 -11.06 -9.13
C HIS A 169 5.55 -10.44 -10.42
N MET A 170 5.17 -9.16 -10.42
CA MET A 170 4.85 -8.43 -11.64
C MET A 170 6.06 -8.39 -12.58
N GLY A 171 7.26 -8.11 -12.07
CA GLY A 171 8.49 -8.09 -12.86
C GLY A 171 8.86 -9.46 -13.43
N LEU A 172 8.71 -10.53 -12.64
CA LEU A 172 8.92 -11.90 -13.10
C LEU A 172 7.93 -12.28 -14.21
N MET A 173 6.67 -11.90 -14.05
CA MET A 173 5.63 -12.10 -15.07
C MET A 173 6.00 -11.38 -16.37
N MET A 174 6.30 -10.09 -16.32
CA MET A 174 6.66 -9.30 -17.50
C MET A 174 7.87 -9.90 -18.23
N LYS A 175 8.92 -10.24 -17.49
CA LYS A 175 10.12 -10.89 -18.05
C LYS A 175 9.80 -12.23 -18.72
N GLY A 176 8.93 -13.04 -18.13
CA GLY A 176 8.50 -14.32 -18.69
C GLY A 176 7.74 -14.17 -20.01
N GLU A 177 7.06 -13.04 -20.20
CA GLU A 177 6.34 -12.68 -21.43
C GLU A 177 7.19 -11.86 -22.42
N GLY A 178 8.48 -11.63 -22.13
CA GLY A 178 9.38 -10.85 -23.00
C GLY A 178 9.13 -9.33 -22.99
N LEU A 179 8.56 -8.81 -21.90
CA LEU A 179 8.25 -7.38 -21.69
C LEU A 179 9.24 -6.69 -20.75
#